data_AF-A0A2E5X8T4-F1
#
_entry.id   AF-A0A2E5X8T4-F1
#
_cell.length_a   1.000
_cell.length_b   1.000
_cell.length_c   1.000
_cell.angle_alpha   90.00
_cell.angle_beta   90.00
_cell.angle_gamma   90.00
#
_symmetry.space_group_name_H-M   'P 1'
#
loop_
_entity.id
_entity.type
_entity.pdbx_description
1 polymer ?
#
loop_
_entity_poly.entity_id
_entity_poly.type
_entity_poly.pdbx_seq_one_letter_code
_entity_poly.pdbx_strand_id
1 'polypeptide(L)'
;MFLLYLVHIANLNNTPDHDLFMSSETNFTIPATEENLSLEVDRHMMDYVSNMPLPKPSPPHSVIVDGIRGEAAIGSFGTWSTRLSIILEHEHPELGKEFMTKYFRFTEPGVVHWGHYGQSFRILKTIE
;
A
#
# COMPACT_ATOMS: atom_id res chain seq x y z
N MET A 1 -50.53 -27.16 -12.71
CA MET A 1 -50.59 -26.59 -11.35
C MET A 1 -49.61 -25.42 -11.32
N PHE A 2 -50.14 -24.18 -11.27
CA PHE A 2 -49.50 -22.88 -10.97
C PHE A 2 -48.26 -22.46 -11.79
N LEU A 3 -48.42 -21.54 -12.78
CA LEU A 3 -48.25 -20.07 -12.72
C LEU A 3 -46.75 -19.64 -12.77
N LEU A 4 -46.24 -19.22 -13.94
CA LEU A 4 -46.13 -17.84 -14.44
C LEU A 4 -45.07 -16.98 -13.70
N TYR A 5 -43.93 -16.68 -14.34
CA TYR A 5 -43.65 -15.33 -14.85
C TYR A 5 -42.37 -15.31 -15.73
N LEU A 6 -42.55 -14.87 -16.97
CA LEU A 6 -41.54 -14.28 -17.85
C LEU A 6 -40.86 -13.09 -17.16
N VAL A 7 -39.67 -12.70 -17.62
CA VAL A 7 -39.44 -11.39 -18.28
C VAL A 7 -37.97 -11.23 -18.66
N HIS A 8 -37.79 -11.06 -19.98
CA HIS A 8 -36.75 -10.32 -20.68
C HIS A 8 -35.29 -10.78 -20.60
N ILE A 9 -34.88 -11.39 -21.71
CA ILE A 9 -33.63 -11.06 -22.41
C ILE A 9 -33.55 -9.53 -22.56
N ALA A 10 -32.57 -8.89 -21.91
CA ALA A 10 -32.09 -7.57 -22.29
C ALA A 10 -30.63 -7.39 -21.83
N ASN A 11 -29.79 -6.97 -22.76
CA ASN A 11 -28.40 -6.52 -22.59
C ASN A 11 -27.32 -7.58 -22.38
N LEU A 12 -27.19 -8.47 -23.37
CA LEU A 12 -25.87 -8.64 -24.00
C LEU A 12 -25.57 -7.32 -24.75
N ASN A 13 -24.38 -6.73 -24.53
CA ASN A 13 -23.82 -5.50 -25.15
C ASN A 13 -23.69 -4.28 -24.21
N ASN A 14 -22.82 -4.36 -23.20
CA ASN A 14 -21.91 -3.26 -22.78
C ASN A 14 -21.22 -3.58 -21.45
N THR A 15 -20.42 -4.64 -21.42
CA THR A 15 -19.34 -4.72 -20.45
C THR A 15 -18.07 -4.41 -21.24
N PRO A 16 -17.42 -3.25 -21.03
CA PRO A 16 -16.16 -2.99 -21.72
C PRO A 16 -15.19 -4.11 -21.33
N ASP A 17 -14.51 -4.70 -22.33
CA ASP A 17 -13.52 -5.78 -22.17
C ASP A 17 -12.40 -5.45 -21.16
N HIS A 18 -12.32 -4.20 -20.70
CA HIS A 18 -11.41 -3.72 -19.68
C HIS A 18 -11.65 -4.31 -18.28
N ASP A 19 -12.86 -4.76 -17.96
CA ASP A 19 -13.18 -5.28 -16.61
C ASP A 19 -12.90 -6.79 -16.47
N LEU A 20 -12.83 -7.54 -17.58
CA LEU A 20 -12.59 -8.99 -17.53
C LEU A 20 -11.10 -9.36 -17.35
N PHE A 21 -10.18 -8.43 -17.61
CA PHE A 21 -8.74 -8.69 -17.56
C PHE A 21 -8.11 -8.46 -16.16
N MET A 22 -8.84 -7.91 -15.19
CA MET A 22 -8.31 -7.61 -13.86
C MET A 22 -8.47 -8.74 -12.82
N SER A 23 -8.90 -9.93 -13.23
CA SER A 23 -9.32 -10.99 -12.29
C SER A 23 -8.40 -12.22 -12.19
N SER A 24 -7.15 -12.18 -12.67
CA SER A 24 -6.28 -13.37 -12.66
C SER A 24 -5.03 -13.32 -11.78
N GLU A 25 -4.80 -12.25 -11.02
CA GLU A 25 -3.82 -12.28 -9.92
C GLU A 25 -4.56 -12.11 -8.59
N THR A 26 -4.95 -13.21 -7.97
CA THR A 26 -5.27 -13.21 -6.53
C THR A 26 -3.97 -12.97 -5.77
N ASN A 27 -3.54 -11.71 -5.73
CA ASN A 27 -2.52 -11.25 -4.80
C ASN A 27 -3.13 -11.39 -3.41
N PHE A 28 -2.76 -12.45 -2.70
CA PHE A 28 -3.12 -12.59 -1.31
C PHE A 28 -2.58 -11.35 -0.59
N THR A 29 -3.42 -10.75 0.27
CA THR A 29 -3.04 -9.55 0.99
C THR A 29 -3.31 -9.73 2.47
N ILE A 30 -2.50 -9.05 3.27
CA ILE A 30 -2.68 -8.95 4.72
C ILE A 30 -2.78 -7.47 5.11
N PRO A 31 -3.53 -7.13 6.16
CA PRO A 31 -3.52 -5.78 6.71
C PRO A 31 -2.09 -5.36 7.08
N ALA A 32 -1.66 -4.20 6.60
CA ALA A 32 -0.32 -3.74 6.88
C ALA A 32 -0.19 -3.28 8.33
N THR A 33 0.98 -3.49 8.92
CA THR A 33 1.35 -3.07 10.27
C THR A 33 2.70 -2.38 10.21
N GLU A 34 3.06 -1.66 11.27
CA GLU A 34 4.38 -1.05 11.36
C GLU A 34 5.49 -2.10 11.23
N GLU A 35 5.31 -3.27 11.87
CA GLU A 35 6.26 -4.37 11.83
C GLU A 35 6.40 -4.97 10.43
N ASN A 36 5.29 -5.30 9.76
CA ASN A 36 5.37 -5.99 8.47
C ASN A 36 5.71 -5.08 7.28
N LEU A 37 5.70 -3.75 7.47
CA LEU A 37 6.20 -2.77 6.51
C LEU A 37 7.59 -2.22 6.85
N SER A 38 8.15 -2.54 8.02
CA SER A 38 9.51 -2.14 8.36
C SER A 38 10.51 -2.78 7.40
N LEU A 39 11.55 -2.03 7.04
CA LEU A 39 12.68 -2.57 6.31
C LEU A 39 13.43 -3.57 7.19
N GLU A 40 13.72 -4.76 6.67
CA GLU A 40 14.53 -5.75 7.38
C GLU A 40 15.96 -5.24 7.60
N VAL A 41 16.51 -4.56 6.58
CA VAL A 41 17.77 -3.84 6.63
C VAL A 41 17.47 -2.36 6.36
N ASP A 42 17.64 -1.53 7.39
CA ASP A 42 17.55 -0.09 7.31
C ASP A 42 18.93 0.55 7.51
N ARG A 43 19.05 1.83 7.16
CA ARG A 43 20.22 2.67 7.44
C ARG A 43 19.79 3.86 8.26
N HIS A 44 20.20 3.95 9.52
CA HIS A 44 20.04 5.16 10.30
C HIS A 44 21.31 6.02 10.23
N MET A 45 21.19 7.35 10.21
CA MET A 45 22.35 8.26 10.13
C MET A 45 23.34 8.08 11.28
N MET A 46 22.86 7.59 12.43
CA MET A 46 23.72 7.29 13.58
C MET A 46 24.44 5.95 13.51
N ASP A 47 24.14 5.10 12.52
CA ASP A 47 24.88 3.86 12.28
C ASP A 47 26.24 4.13 11.61
N TYR A 48 26.54 5.40 11.31
CA TYR A 48 27.83 5.89 10.84
C TYR A 48 28.89 5.88 11.97
N VAL A 49 29.01 4.76 12.67
CA VAL A 49 30.04 4.48 13.67
C VAL A 49 30.92 3.38 13.11
N SER A 50 31.87 3.75 12.26
CA SER A 50 33.06 3.01 11.82
C SER A 50 33.32 3.24 10.33
N ASN A 51 34.57 3.09 9.91
CA ASN A 51 35.01 3.18 8.52
C ASN A 51 34.47 2.03 7.62
N MET A 52 33.30 1.45 7.95
CA MET A 52 32.64 0.42 7.17
C MET A 52 31.47 0.99 6.37
N PRO A 53 31.28 0.57 5.11
CA PRO A 53 30.13 0.99 4.33
C PRO A 53 28.83 0.48 4.96
N LEU A 54 27.83 1.35 5.07
CA LEU A 54 26.49 0.98 5.55
C LEU A 54 25.89 -0.13 4.66
N PRO A 55 25.19 -1.12 5.25
CA PRO A 55 24.55 -2.18 4.48
C PRO A 55 23.52 -1.61 3.50
N LYS A 56 23.36 -2.24 2.34
CA LYS A 56 22.32 -1.87 1.38
C LYS A 56 20.94 -2.10 2.04
N PRO A 57 20.00 -1.13 2.00
CA PRO A 57 18.68 -1.33 2.54
C PRO A 57 17.93 -2.44 1.79
N SER A 58 17.05 -3.12 2.51
CA SER A 58 16.09 -4.04 1.89
C SER A 58 15.17 -3.27 0.92
N PRO A 59 14.64 -3.94 -0.11
CA PRO A 59 13.63 -3.34 -0.97
C PRO A 59 12.36 -3.01 -0.17
N PRO A 60 11.56 -2.04 -0.64
CA PRO A 60 10.24 -1.78 -0.08
C PRO A 60 9.28 -2.95 -0.37
N HIS A 61 8.17 -2.99 0.36
CA HIS A 61 7.14 -4.04 0.24
C HIS A 61 6.08 -3.61 -0.77
N SER A 62 5.61 -4.55 -1.60
CA SER A 62 4.45 -4.32 -2.47
C SER A 62 3.17 -4.14 -1.63
N VAL A 63 2.41 -3.09 -1.95
CA VAL A 63 1.22 -2.71 -1.19
C VAL A 63 0.07 -2.26 -2.08
N ILE A 64 -1.12 -2.20 -1.48
CA ILE A 64 -2.31 -1.55 -2.03
C ILE A 64 -2.75 -0.47 -1.03
N VAL A 65 -2.72 0.80 -1.45
CA VAL A 65 -3.11 1.97 -0.64
C VAL A 65 -4.39 2.55 -1.20
N ASP A 66 -5.47 2.50 -0.42
CA ASP A 66 -6.82 2.92 -0.85
C ASP A 66 -7.23 2.40 -2.24
N GLY A 67 -6.81 1.17 -2.56
CA GLY A 67 -7.08 0.49 -3.83
C GLY A 67 -6.02 0.73 -4.93
N ILE A 68 -5.02 1.57 -4.70
CA ILE A 68 -3.94 1.88 -5.64
C ILE A 68 -2.71 1.03 -5.32
N ARG A 69 -2.19 0.30 -6.32
CA ARG A 69 -0.95 -0.48 -6.19
C ARG A 69 0.27 0.43 -6.05
N GLY A 70 1.25 -0.05 -5.31
CA GLY A 70 2.52 0.64 -5.14
C GLY A 70 3.50 -0.12 -4.26
N GLU A 71 4.49 0.61 -3.78
CA GLU A 71 5.52 0.12 -2.86
C GLU A 71 5.53 1.00 -1.61
N ALA A 72 5.72 0.38 -0.44
CA ALA A 72 5.86 1.10 0.81
C ALA A 72 6.89 0.46 1.74
N ALA A 73 7.52 1.30 2.55
CA ALA A 73 8.46 0.88 3.57
C ALA A 73 8.42 1.81 4.77
N ILE A 74 8.76 1.26 5.93
CA ILE A 74 9.02 2.01 7.15
C ILE A 74 10.50 1.89 7.49
N GLY A 75 11.15 3.04 7.65
CA GLY A 75 12.58 3.09 7.91
C GLY A 75 13.09 4.51 7.97
N SER A 76 14.39 4.62 8.21
CA SER A 76 15.13 5.86 8.35
C SER A 76 15.67 6.31 7.00
N PHE A 77 15.87 5.38 6.06
CA PHE A 77 16.28 5.66 4.67
C PHE A 77 17.58 6.47 4.58
N GLY A 78 18.54 6.22 5.47
CA GLY A 78 19.78 6.97 5.56
C GLY A 78 19.61 8.36 6.16
N THR A 79 18.54 8.60 6.92
CA THR A 79 18.28 9.86 7.62
C THR A 79 18.17 9.64 9.13
N TRP A 80 17.72 10.65 9.86
CA TRP A 80 17.67 10.71 11.32
C TRP A 80 16.37 10.23 11.96
N SER A 81 15.34 9.92 11.18
CA SER A 81 14.03 9.61 11.74
C SER A 81 13.34 8.53 10.92
N THR A 82 12.71 7.61 11.62
CA THR A 82 11.80 6.66 11.02
C THR A 82 10.67 7.39 10.32
N ARG A 83 10.38 6.95 9.10
CA ARG A 83 9.33 7.49 8.23
C ARG A 83 8.62 6.35 7.56
N LEU A 84 7.36 6.59 7.25
CA LEU A 84 6.62 5.83 6.26
C LEU A 84 6.86 6.48 4.90
N SER A 85 7.33 5.70 3.92
CA SER A 85 7.49 6.10 2.53
C SER A 85 6.59 5.24 1.65
N ILE A 86 5.90 5.87 0.69
CA ILE A 86 4.96 5.25 -0.22
C ILE A 86 5.21 5.82 -1.62
N ILE A 87 5.28 4.94 -2.62
CA ILE A 87 5.31 5.28 -4.04
C ILE A 87 4.20 4.51 -4.74
N LEU A 88 3.30 5.22 -5.43
CA LEU A 88 2.11 4.65 -6.05
C LEU A 88 2.24 4.62 -7.58
N GLU A 89 1.59 3.64 -8.21
CA GLU A 89 1.51 3.53 -9.67
C GLU A 89 0.71 4.70 -10.28
N HIS A 90 -0.32 5.16 -9.56
CA HIS A 90 -1.18 6.27 -9.93
C HIS A 90 -1.27 7.31 -8.80
N GLU A 91 -1.58 8.55 -9.17
CA GLU A 91 -1.68 9.65 -8.22
C GLU A 91 -2.87 9.46 -7.26
N HIS A 92 -2.60 9.46 -5.95
CA HIS A 92 -3.62 9.48 -4.92
C HIS A 92 -4.06 10.92 -4.64
N PRO A 93 -5.37 11.21 -4.49
CA PRO A 93 -5.88 12.57 -4.33
C PRO A 93 -5.30 13.32 -3.13
N GLU A 94 -4.93 12.61 -2.05
CA GLU A 94 -4.34 13.22 -0.85
C GLU A 94 -2.83 13.01 -0.70
N LEU A 95 -2.30 11.90 -1.23
CA LEU A 95 -0.91 11.50 -1.00
C LEU A 95 -0.01 11.87 -2.18
N GLY A 96 -0.59 12.20 -3.33
CA GLY A 96 0.14 12.33 -4.59
C GLY A 96 0.63 10.98 -5.10
N LYS A 97 1.64 11.01 -5.96
CA LYS A 97 2.33 9.80 -6.46
C LYS A 97 3.40 9.29 -5.49
N GLU A 98 4.05 10.20 -4.78
CA GLU A 98 5.11 9.92 -3.82
C GLU A 98 4.75 10.60 -2.49
N PHE A 99 4.76 9.83 -1.41
CA PHE A 99 4.41 10.31 -0.08
C PHE A 99 5.41 9.83 0.96
N MET A 100 5.81 10.73 1.85
CA MET A 100 6.74 10.40 2.93
C MET A 100 6.47 11.25 4.16
N THR A 101 6.30 10.61 5.32
CA THR A 101 6.03 11.31 6.58
C THR A 101 6.67 10.61 7.76
N LYS A 102 7.10 11.40 8.75
CA LYS A 102 7.50 10.91 10.08
C LYS A 102 6.35 10.92 11.08
N TYR A 103 5.22 11.52 10.71
CA TYR A 103 4.03 11.63 11.54
C TYR A 103 3.00 10.64 11.01
N PHE A 104 3.17 9.38 11.38
CA PHE A 104 2.23 8.31 11.07
C PHE A 104 1.96 7.47 12.32
N ARG A 105 0.80 6.81 12.35
CA ARG A 105 0.44 5.84 13.38
C ARG A 105 -0.52 4.82 12.78
N PHE A 106 -0.22 3.54 12.96
CA PHE A 106 -1.19 2.47 12.75
C PHE A 106 -2.12 2.44 13.96
N THR A 107 -3.41 2.76 13.76
CA THR A 107 -4.42 2.68 14.84
C THR A 107 -4.99 1.28 14.97
N GLU A 108 -5.06 0.58 13.84
CA GLU A 108 -5.39 -0.84 13.72
C GLU A 108 -4.68 -1.40 12.47
N PRO A 109 -4.54 -2.74 12.35
CA PRO A 109 -3.95 -3.33 11.15
C PRO A 109 -4.63 -2.85 9.87
N GLY A 110 -3.84 -2.30 8.97
CA GLY A 110 -4.26 -1.77 7.67
C GLY A 110 -4.87 -0.38 7.67
N VAL A 111 -4.87 0.35 8.79
CA VAL A 111 -5.30 1.76 8.85
C VAL A 111 -4.18 2.62 9.41
N VAL A 112 -3.75 3.60 8.61
CA VAL A 112 -2.70 4.56 8.98
C VAL A 112 -3.31 5.94 9.11
N HIS A 113 -3.16 6.55 10.28
CA HIS A 113 -3.34 7.99 10.44
C HIS A 113 -2.03 8.71 10.22
N TRP A 114 -2.08 9.90 9.63
CA TRP A 114 -0.89 10.70 9.37
C TRP A 114 -1.10 12.19 9.57
N GLY A 115 0.02 12.91 9.70
CA GLY A 115 0.02 14.35 9.91
C GLY A 115 -0.57 14.76 11.25
N HIS A 116 -1.26 15.90 11.27
CA HIS A 116 -1.80 16.52 12.48
C HIS A 116 -3.30 16.84 12.38
N TYR A 117 -3.94 16.59 11.23
CA TYR A 117 -5.32 17.01 10.95
C TYR A 117 -6.30 15.83 10.83
N GLY A 118 -5.94 14.66 11.37
CA GLY A 118 -6.81 13.50 11.43
C GLY A 118 -6.91 12.72 10.11
N GLN A 119 -6.05 12.99 9.13
CA GLN A 119 -6.05 12.25 7.87
C GLN A 119 -5.70 10.78 8.08
N SER A 120 -6.22 9.93 7.21
CA SER A 120 -5.97 8.49 7.25
C SER A 120 -6.14 7.86 5.88
N PHE A 121 -5.45 6.74 5.65
CA PHE A 121 -5.65 5.87 4.49
C PHE A 121 -5.61 4.41 4.92
N ARG A 122 -6.15 3.53 4.07
CA ARG A 122 -6.03 2.07 4.23
C ARG A 122 -4.85 1.55 3.44
N ILE A 123 -4.16 0.57 4.01
CA ILE A 123 -2.99 -0.05 3.38
C ILE A 123 -2.98 -1.56 3.62
N LEU A 124 -2.79 -2.30 2.55
CA LEU A 124 -2.63 -3.76 2.56
C LEU A 124 -1.25 -4.10 2.05
N LYS A 125 -0.57 -5.06 2.69
CA LYS A 125 0.66 -5.64 2.18
C LYS A 125 0.31 -6.83 1.30
N THR A 126 0.85 -6.86 0.09
CA THR A 126 0.79 -8.03 -0.79
C THR A 126 1.74 -9.09 -0.27
N ILE A 127 1.27 -10.33 -0.19
CA ILE A 127 2.12 -11.49 0.09
C ILE A 127 2.37 -12.25 -1.21
N GLU A 128 3.63 -12.62 -1.41
CA GLU A 128 4.09 -13.49 -2.50
C GLU A 128 3.88 -14.96 -2.16
#